data_AF-A0A5J4WFY1-F1
#
_entry.id   AF-A0A5J4WFY1-F1
#
_cell.length_a   1.000
_cell.length_b   1.000
_cell.length_c   1.000
_cell.angle_alpha   90.00
_cell.angle_beta   90.00
_cell.angle_gamma   90.00
#
_symmetry.space_group_name_H-M   'P 1'
#
loop_
_entity.id
_entity.type
_entity.pdbx_description
1 polymer ?
#
loop_
_entity_poly.entity_id
_entity_poly.type
_entity_poly.pdbx_seq_one_letter_code
_entity_poly.pdbx_strand_id
1 'polypeptide(L)'
;MKERFVPLIHINCPSYIKCQQCISVVSSASIQQLHIAVIQQLAEVSEDNKEFKNILVKDHNIIPHLTSPIIQFASQSQLNKKIIQQQSESFDQSFISSSINLLNNLINNKEAHEQIINTPNFLNSLIKLTQFKFNYDTNKEEDNQSILIRNKSKECLDYIHRWGDEQTQVELVTNGYPRVLINIINTVGGNEQEYDVGIFQGLENISNFFSVILKGRQTNYFNHGPSFPPQPVLFKSFQEQIEDEGAYEEIEAQLVNKGRGVYNDIKNNANYAKRRILNFFVDQSNPRRWWYNDKF
;
A
#
# COMPACT_ATOMS: atom_id res chain seq x y z
N MET A 1 5.23 21.69 -22.24
CA MET A 1 6.36 21.99 -21.32
C MET A 1 6.64 20.81 -20.39
N LYS A 2 5.60 20.19 -19.80
CA LYS A 2 5.68 19.05 -18.88
C LYS A 2 6.39 17.79 -19.43
N GLU A 3 6.32 17.53 -20.73
CA GLU A 3 6.99 16.37 -21.36
C GLU A 3 8.51 16.54 -21.53
N ARG A 4 9.03 17.77 -21.49
CA ARG A 4 10.45 18.04 -21.86
C ARG A 4 11.47 17.47 -20.87
N PHE A 5 11.06 17.19 -19.64
CA PHE A 5 11.95 16.66 -18.60
C PHE A 5 11.74 15.18 -18.31
N VAL A 6 10.75 14.53 -18.93
CA VAL A 6 10.52 13.08 -18.74
C VAL A 6 11.74 12.24 -19.14
N PRO A 7 12.47 12.56 -20.23
CA PRO A 7 13.70 11.82 -20.56
C PRO A 7 14.77 11.83 -19.45
N LEU A 8 14.72 12.79 -18.51
CA LEU A 8 15.69 12.90 -17.43
C LEU A 8 15.56 11.78 -16.38
N ILE A 9 14.45 11.03 -16.35
CA ILE A 9 14.36 9.81 -15.51
C ILE A 9 15.39 8.76 -15.93
N HIS A 10 15.89 8.85 -17.17
CA HIS A 10 16.78 7.88 -17.75
C HIS A 10 18.25 8.15 -17.47
N ILE A 11 18.57 9.20 -16.71
CA ILE A 11 19.95 9.51 -16.36
C ILE A 11 20.49 8.43 -15.41
N ASN A 12 21.70 7.94 -15.70
CA ASN A 12 22.44 6.97 -14.87
C ASN A 12 21.60 5.77 -14.40
N CYS A 13 20.78 5.23 -15.30
CA CYS A 13 19.96 4.06 -14.97
C CYS A 13 20.83 2.86 -14.60
N PRO A 14 20.50 2.16 -13.51
CA PRO A 14 21.17 0.92 -13.16
C PRO A 14 21.17 -0.08 -14.33
N SER A 15 22.32 -0.72 -14.55
CA SER A 15 22.51 -1.64 -15.68
C SER A 15 21.54 -2.82 -15.67
N TYR A 16 21.12 -3.26 -14.48
CA TYR A 16 20.15 -4.36 -14.33
C TYR A 16 18.74 -4.02 -14.85
N ILE A 17 18.38 -2.74 -14.98
CA ILE A 17 17.10 -2.31 -15.58
C ILE A 17 17.12 -2.45 -17.11
N LYS A 18 18.31 -2.57 -17.73
CA LYS A 18 18.48 -2.65 -19.20
C LYS A 18 17.76 -1.52 -19.96
N CYS A 19 17.80 -0.30 -19.41
CA CYS A 19 17.15 0.87 -20.01
C CYS A 19 17.80 1.26 -21.35
N GLN A 20 17.01 1.27 -22.43
CA GLN A 20 17.45 1.66 -23.77
C GLN A 20 17.60 3.18 -23.94
N GLN A 21 16.93 3.96 -23.08
CA GLN A 21 16.95 5.43 -23.11
C GLN A 21 18.02 6.01 -22.17
N CYS A 22 18.90 5.17 -21.60
CA CYS A 22 19.85 5.57 -20.56
C CYS A 22 20.79 6.70 -21.01
N ILE A 23 20.83 7.78 -20.24
CA ILE A 23 21.73 8.92 -20.45
C ILE A 23 22.85 8.81 -19.42
N SER A 24 24.07 8.48 -19.86
CA SER A 24 25.22 8.36 -18.96
C SER A 24 25.87 9.72 -18.73
N VAL A 25 25.95 10.14 -17.47
CA VAL A 25 26.64 11.36 -17.03
C VAL A 25 27.49 11.08 -15.80
N VAL A 26 28.48 11.92 -15.53
CA VAL A 26 29.29 11.81 -14.30
C VAL A 26 28.38 11.95 -13.07
N SER A 27 28.31 10.90 -12.27
CA SER A 27 27.53 10.89 -11.04
C SER A 27 28.05 11.95 -10.07
N SER A 28 27.15 12.76 -9.54
CA SER A 28 27.44 13.80 -8.56
C SER A 28 26.22 14.07 -7.70
N ALA A 29 26.42 14.73 -6.56
CA ALA A 29 25.32 15.14 -5.68
C ALA A 29 24.27 15.99 -6.42
N SER A 30 24.70 16.86 -7.34
CA SER A 30 23.78 17.68 -8.15
C SER A 30 22.93 16.85 -9.10
N ILE A 31 23.48 15.77 -9.68
CA ILE A 31 22.71 14.86 -10.53
C ILE A 31 21.69 14.06 -9.70
N GLN A 32 22.06 13.62 -8.49
CA GLN A 32 21.12 12.95 -7.58
C GLN A 32 19.97 13.89 -7.18
N GLN A 33 20.27 15.15 -6.84
CA GLN A 33 19.25 16.16 -6.55
C GLN A 33 18.34 16.43 -7.75
N LEU A 34 18.90 16.48 -8.96
CA LEU A 34 18.12 16.62 -10.18
C LEU A 34 17.16 15.43 -10.36
N HIS A 35 17.59 14.19 -10.12
CA HIS A 35 16.72 13.03 -10.22
C HIS A 35 15.56 13.11 -9.23
N ILE A 36 15.83 13.48 -7.97
CA ILE A 36 14.79 13.64 -6.96
C ILE A 36 13.78 14.70 -7.41
N ALA A 37 14.25 15.86 -7.85
CA ALA A 37 13.38 16.95 -8.32
C ALA A 37 12.52 16.53 -9.53
N VAL A 38 13.10 15.77 -10.47
CA VAL A 38 12.37 15.22 -11.62
C VAL A 38 11.26 14.30 -11.15
N ILE A 39 11.55 13.31 -10.29
CA ILE A 39 10.54 12.37 -9.79
C ILE A 39 9.42 13.09 -9.01
N GLN A 40 9.76 14.10 -8.20
CA GLN A 40 8.77 14.92 -7.49
C GLN A 40 7.84 15.66 -8.44
N GLN A 41 8.40 16.32 -9.46
CA GLN A 41 7.62 17.02 -10.47
C GLN A 41 6.75 16.07 -11.30
N LEU A 42 7.24 14.87 -11.59
CA LEU A 42 6.43 13.84 -12.24
C LEU A 42 5.27 13.39 -11.35
N ALA A 43 5.49 13.23 -10.04
CA ALA A 43 4.43 12.90 -9.09
C ALA A 43 3.32 13.96 -9.12
N GLU A 44 3.67 15.23 -8.97
CA GLU A 44 2.74 16.37 -9.00
C GLU A 44 1.96 16.44 -10.32
N VAL A 45 2.63 16.31 -11.46
CA VAL A 45 1.96 16.39 -12.76
C VAL A 45 1.07 15.17 -13.04
N SER A 46 1.43 14.01 -12.48
CA SER A 46 0.72 12.77 -12.74
C SER A 46 -0.62 12.68 -12.01
N GLU A 47 -0.81 13.32 -10.86
CA GLU A 47 -1.95 13.12 -9.94
C GLU A 47 -3.31 12.93 -10.66
N ASP A 48 -3.66 13.92 -11.50
CA ASP A 48 -4.94 13.95 -12.23
C ASP A 48 -4.82 13.85 -13.77
N ASN A 49 -3.63 13.55 -14.30
CA ASN A 49 -3.40 13.53 -15.74
C ASN A 49 -3.24 12.11 -16.31
N LYS A 50 -4.37 11.48 -16.68
CA LYS A 50 -4.39 10.12 -17.23
C LYS A 50 -3.55 9.95 -18.50
N GLU A 51 -3.55 10.95 -19.39
CA GLU A 51 -2.74 10.91 -20.61
C GLU A 51 -1.25 10.93 -20.28
N PHE A 52 -0.84 11.79 -19.35
CA PHE A 52 0.54 11.85 -18.88
C PHE A 52 0.97 10.55 -18.18
N LYS A 53 0.11 9.95 -17.35
CA LYS A 53 0.38 8.62 -16.76
C LYS A 53 0.66 7.58 -17.85
N ASN A 54 -0.11 7.59 -18.95
CA ASN A 54 0.13 6.68 -20.08
C ASN A 54 1.50 6.94 -20.73
N ILE A 55 1.89 8.20 -20.94
CA ILE A 55 3.21 8.55 -21.50
C ILE A 55 4.34 8.02 -20.61
N LEU A 56 4.25 8.23 -19.29
CA LEU A 56 5.26 7.75 -18.35
C LEU A 56 5.42 6.23 -18.38
N VAL A 57 4.30 5.50 -18.42
CA VAL A 57 4.29 4.05 -18.34
C VAL A 57 4.66 3.41 -19.68
N LYS A 58 4.07 3.88 -20.79
CA LYS A 58 4.22 3.25 -22.11
C LYS A 58 5.45 3.71 -22.86
N ASP A 59 5.70 5.02 -22.88
CA ASP A 59 6.75 5.60 -23.74
C ASP A 59 8.10 5.61 -23.02
N HIS A 60 8.06 5.76 -21.69
CA HIS A 60 9.26 5.87 -20.87
C HIS A 60 9.49 4.69 -19.93
N ASN A 61 8.62 3.67 -19.93
CA ASN A 61 8.77 2.46 -19.13
C ASN A 61 9.20 2.76 -17.68
N ILE A 62 8.53 3.70 -17.01
CA ILE A 62 9.01 4.27 -15.74
C ILE A 62 9.00 3.27 -14.58
N ILE A 63 8.20 2.21 -14.64
CA ILE A 63 7.93 1.33 -13.49
C ILE A 63 9.19 0.64 -12.95
N PRO A 64 10.08 0.03 -13.76
CA PRO A 64 11.36 -0.50 -13.28
C PRO A 64 12.27 0.54 -12.61
N HIS A 65 12.20 1.80 -13.03
CA HIS A 65 13.01 2.90 -12.47
C HIS A 65 12.51 3.33 -11.08
N LEU A 66 11.26 3.06 -10.73
CA LEU A 66 10.70 3.31 -9.41
C LEU A 66 10.81 2.08 -8.51
N THR A 67 10.39 0.92 -9.02
CA THR A 67 10.29 -0.33 -8.25
C THR A 67 11.66 -0.86 -7.82
N SER A 68 12.67 -0.84 -8.69
CA SER A 68 13.98 -1.43 -8.35
C SER A 68 14.68 -0.69 -7.21
N PRO A 69 14.76 0.65 -7.20
CA PRO A 69 15.27 1.39 -6.06
C PRO A 69 14.53 1.14 -4.76
N ILE A 70 13.19 1.04 -4.83
CA ILE A 70 12.34 0.73 -3.66
C ILE A 70 12.67 -0.67 -3.11
N ILE A 71 12.83 -1.67 -3.98
CA ILE A 71 13.21 -3.03 -3.58
C ILE A 71 14.57 -3.04 -2.90
N GLN A 72 15.56 -2.41 -3.53
CA GLN A 72 16.92 -2.31 -3.00
C GLN A 72 16.89 -1.62 -1.63
N PHE A 73 16.20 -0.48 -1.52
CA PHE A 73 16.08 0.25 -0.26
C PHE A 73 15.41 -0.58 0.85
N ALA A 74 14.29 -1.25 0.54
CA ALA A 74 13.57 -2.10 1.50
C ALA A 74 14.37 -3.36 1.92
N SER A 75 15.30 -3.83 1.08
CA SER A 75 16.19 -4.94 1.42
C SER A 75 17.32 -4.51 2.37
N GLN A 76 17.74 -3.25 2.28
CA GLN A 76 18.85 -2.68 3.05
C GLN A 76 18.39 -1.99 4.33
N SER A 77 17.14 -1.53 4.38
CA SER A 77 16.59 -0.90 5.58
C SER A 77 16.51 -1.94 6.69
N GLN A 78 17.46 -1.88 7.63
CA GLN A 78 17.42 -2.64 8.86
C GLN A 78 16.23 -2.14 9.69
N LEU A 79 15.04 -2.69 9.44
CA LEU A 79 13.88 -2.51 10.29
C LEU A 79 14.23 -3.17 11.64
N ASN A 80 14.54 -2.32 12.62
CA ASN A 80 14.83 -2.67 14.01
C ASN A 80 16.08 -3.52 14.27
N LYS A 81 17.29 -2.95 14.07
CA LYS A 81 18.45 -3.16 14.97
C LYS A 81 19.59 -2.16 14.71
N LYS A 82 20.29 -1.82 15.80
CA LYS A 82 21.49 -0.96 15.82
C LYS A 82 22.66 -1.63 15.07
N ILE A 83 23.31 -0.81 14.22
CA ILE A 83 24.66 -0.94 13.63
C ILE A 83 24.72 -1.83 12.36
N ILE A 84 25.05 -1.25 11.20
CA ILE A 84 26.41 -1.12 10.63
C ILE A 84 26.38 -0.03 9.54
N GLN A 85 27.40 0.86 9.54
CA GLN A 85 27.77 1.66 8.37
C GLN A 85 28.18 0.71 7.24
N GLN A 86 27.31 0.53 6.25
CA GLN A 86 27.73 0.00 4.95
C GLN A 86 27.51 1.09 3.91
N GLN A 87 28.63 1.59 3.38
CA GLN A 87 28.74 2.37 2.16
C GLN A 87 28.36 1.48 0.95
N SER A 88 27.09 1.10 0.86
CA SER A 88 26.50 0.81 -0.45
C SER A 88 25.80 2.09 -0.91
N GLU A 89 25.67 2.29 -2.22
CA GLU A 89 24.78 3.32 -2.79
C GLU A 89 23.34 3.04 -2.33
N SER A 90 22.99 3.40 -1.09
CA SER A 90 21.64 3.34 -0.59
C SER A 90 20.92 4.56 -1.15
N PHE A 91 19.82 4.35 -1.86
CA PHE A 91 19.00 5.43 -2.34
C PHE A 91 18.60 6.37 -1.20
N ASP A 92 18.66 7.67 -1.47
CA ASP A 92 18.26 8.70 -0.52
C ASP A 92 16.78 8.54 -0.14
N GLN A 93 16.45 8.78 1.13
CA GLN A 93 15.08 8.65 1.62
C GLN A 93 14.10 9.56 0.86
N SER A 94 14.55 10.75 0.44
CA SER A 94 13.75 11.67 -0.38
C SER A 94 13.46 11.08 -1.75
N PHE A 95 14.43 10.38 -2.34
CA PHE A 95 14.25 9.68 -3.61
C PHE A 95 13.19 8.57 -3.47
N ILE A 96 13.26 7.77 -2.41
CA ILE A 96 12.31 6.68 -2.16
C ILE A 96 10.90 7.21 -1.87
N SER A 97 10.80 8.23 -1.02
CA SER A 97 9.53 8.93 -0.73
C SER A 97 8.87 9.44 -2.02
N SER A 98 9.64 10.14 -2.87
CA SER A 98 9.14 10.68 -4.13
C SER A 98 8.76 9.57 -5.12
N SER A 99 9.54 8.48 -5.17
CA SER A 99 9.30 7.34 -6.06
C SER A 99 8.03 6.58 -5.68
N ILE A 100 7.82 6.31 -4.39
CA ILE A 100 6.59 5.65 -3.91
C ILE A 100 5.38 6.56 -4.15
N ASN A 101 5.50 7.87 -3.95
CA ASN A 101 4.41 8.80 -4.23
C ASN A 101 4.01 8.78 -5.72
N LEU A 102 4.99 8.85 -6.63
CA LEU A 102 4.72 8.72 -8.06
C LEU A 102 4.12 7.36 -8.41
N LEU A 103 4.65 6.27 -7.85
CA LEU A 103 4.14 4.93 -8.08
C LEU A 103 2.68 4.78 -7.64
N ASN A 104 2.31 5.37 -6.50
CA ASN A 104 0.93 5.44 -6.03
C ASN A 104 0.00 6.17 -7.00
N ASN A 105 0.49 7.24 -7.65
CA ASN A 105 -0.30 7.95 -8.66
C ASN A 105 -0.46 7.13 -9.95
N LEU A 106 0.50 6.26 -10.25
CA LEU A 106 0.51 5.42 -11.45
C LEU A 106 -0.24 4.10 -11.28
N ILE A 107 -0.40 3.57 -10.07
CA ILE A 107 -0.90 2.21 -9.84
C ILE A 107 -2.34 1.99 -10.31
N ASN A 108 -3.14 3.04 -10.45
CA ASN A 108 -4.49 2.93 -11.03
C ASN A 108 -4.50 2.82 -12.56
N ASN A 109 -3.34 2.96 -13.21
CA ASN A 109 -3.17 2.66 -14.62
C ASN A 109 -3.02 1.14 -14.80
N LYS A 110 -3.85 0.54 -15.67
CA LYS A 110 -3.86 -0.91 -15.90
C LYS A 110 -2.49 -1.49 -16.24
N GLU A 111 -1.74 -0.83 -17.13
CA GLU A 111 -0.43 -1.30 -17.57
C GLU A 111 0.60 -1.20 -16.44
N ALA A 112 0.58 -0.09 -15.69
CA ALA A 112 1.46 0.11 -14.54
C ALA A 112 1.18 -0.94 -13.46
N HIS A 113 -0.09 -1.17 -13.16
CA HIS A 113 -0.55 -2.17 -12.19
C HIS A 113 -0.05 -3.58 -12.54
N GLU A 114 -0.22 -3.98 -13.80
CA GLU A 114 0.27 -5.28 -14.29
C GLU A 114 1.79 -5.39 -14.16
N GLN A 115 2.55 -4.35 -14.49
CA GLN A 115 4.01 -4.36 -14.30
C GLN A 115 4.41 -4.42 -12.81
N ILE A 116 3.71 -3.68 -11.95
CA ILE A 116 3.98 -3.61 -10.51
C ILE A 116 3.76 -4.98 -9.85
N ILE A 117 2.63 -5.64 -10.09
CA ILE A 117 2.33 -6.96 -9.52
C ILE A 117 3.33 -8.01 -9.99
N ASN A 118 3.76 -7.94 -11.25
CA ASN A 118 4.71 -8.89 -11.80
C ASN A 118 6.18 -8.57 -11.43
N THR A 119 6.45 -7.50 -10.69
CA THR A 119 7.81 -7.16 -10.26
C THR A 119 8.20 -7.99 -9.03
N PRO A 120 9.20 -8.90 -9.14
CA PRO A 120 9.57 -9.78 -8.03
C PRO A 120 10.01 -9.01 -6.78
N ASN A 121 9.60 -9.50 -5.61
CA ASN A 121 9.87 -8.92 -4.28
C ASN A 121 9.26 -7.54 -4.02
N PHE A 122 8.63 -6.89 -5.00
CA PHE A 122 8.10 -5.54 -4.81
C PHE A 122 7.00 -5.50 -3.76
N LEU A 123 6.08 -6.46 -3.78
CA LEU A 123 5.01 -6.58 -2.79
C LEU A 123 5.56 -6.72 -1.36
N ASN A 124 6.51 -7.62 -1.15
CA ASN A 124 7.19 -7.80 0.13
C ASN A 124 7.94 -6.52 0.56
N SER A 125 8.57 -5.82 -0.38
CA SER A 125 9.21 -4.52 -0.11
C SER A 125 8.20 -3.47 0.35
N LEU A 126 7.02 -3.38 -0.27
CA LEU A 126 5.95 -2.49 0.18
C LEU A 126 5.48 -2.84 1.59
N ILE A 127 5.25 -4.13 1.89
CA ILE A 127 4.83 -4.59 3.23
C ILE A 127 5.88 -4.19 4.28
N LYS A 128 7.18 -4.37 4.01
CA LYS A 128 8.24 -3.91 4.91
C LYS A 128 8.20 -2.39 5.11
N LEU A 129 7.97 -1.64 4.04
CA LEU A 129 7.96 -0.18 4.07
C LEU A 129 6.76 0.40 4.83
N THR A 130 5.68 -0.36 5.06
CA THR A 130 4.57 0.10 5.91
C THR A 130 4.98 0.28 7.37
N GLN A 131 6.10 -0.34 7.79
CA GLN A 131 6.69 -0.25 9.13
C GLN A 131 7.99 0.57 9.13
N PHE A 132 8.31 1.28 8.04
CA PHE A 132 9.58 1.99 7.91
C PHE A 132 9.79 3.03 9.01
N LYS A 133 10.87 2.86 9.79
CA LYS A 133 11.21 3.70 10.95
C LYS A 133 10.06 3.90 11.95
N PHE A 134 9.07 3.00 11.94
CA PHE A 134 7.98 3.02 12.92
C PHE A 134 8.55 2.62 14.27
N ASN A 135 8.53 3.55 15.24
CA ASN A 135 9.10 3.32 16.56
C ASN A 135 8.08 3.69 17.64
N TYR A 136 7.54 2.66 18.30
CA TYR A 136 6.58 2.80 19.39
C TYR A 136 7.18 3.49 20.63
N ASP A 137 8.53 3.51 20.76
CA ASP A 137 9.21 3.83 22.03
C ASP A 137 9.94 5.17 22.05
N THR A 138 9.83 6.00 21.01
CA THR A 138 10.49 7.31 21.01
C THR A 138 9.47 8.44 20.87
N ASN A 139 9.38 9.29 21.90
CA ASN A 139 8.75 10.63 21.87
C ASN A 139 9.43 11.59 20.86
N LYS A 140 9.95 11.08 19.74
CA LYS A 140 10.56 11.84 18.67
C LYS A 140 9.50 12.10 17.63
N GLU A 141 9.40 13.36 17.20
CA GLU A 141 8.65 13.75 16.02
C GLU A 141 9.08 12.88 14.84
N GLU A 142 8.13 12.16 14.25
CA GLU A 142 8.39 11.31 13.10
C GLU A 142 8.72 12.18 11.89
N ASP A 143 9.71 11.78 11.10
CA ASP A 143 10.05 12.54 9.91
C ASP A 143 8.98 12.36 8.82
N ASN A 144 8.58 13.48 8.19
CA ASN A 144 7.50 13.51 7.18
C ASN A 144 7.72 12.52 6.03
N GLN A 145 8.97 12.27 5.65
CA GLN A 145 9.28 11.34 4.57
C GLN A 145 9.00 9.89 4.99
N SER A 146 9.31 9.49 6.22
CA SER A 146 8.98 8.17 6.76
C SER A 146 7.47 7.96 6.84
N ILE A 147 6.72 8.98 7.29
CA ILE A 147 5.25 8.94 7.31
C ILE A 147 4.71 8.73 5.89
N LEU A 148 5.19 9.51 4.92
CA LEU A 148 4.76 9.40 3.52
C LEU A 148 5.09 8.02 2.93
N ILE A 149 6.30 7.50 3.16
CA ILE A 149 6.71 6.16 2.70
C ILE A 149 5.73 5.10 3.24
N ARG A 150 5.41 5.13 4.54
CA ARG A 150 4.48 4.17 5.15
C ARG A 150 3.08 4.30 4.55
N ASN A 151 2.54 5.52 4.49
CA ASN A 151 1.16 5.77 4.05
C ASN A 151 0.98 5.42 2.57
N LYS A 152 1.88 5.89 1.70
CA LYS A 152 1.82 5.56 0.28
C LYS A 152 2.11 4.10 -0.02
N SER A 153 2.90 3.41 0.79
CA SER A 153 3.05 1.95 0.68
C SER A 153 1.75 1.22 1.04
N LYS A 154 1.04 1.65 2.09
CA LYS A 154 -0.28 1.12 2.47
C LYS A 154 -1.31 1.33 1.34
N GLU A 155 -1.38 2.53 0.78
CA GLU A 155 -2.25 2.85 -0.36
C GLU A 155 -1.92 1.97 -1.59
N CYS A 156 -0.63 1.82 -1.93
CA CYS A 156 -0.23 0.92 -3.03
C CYS A 156 -0.67 -0.53 -2.79
N LEU A 157 -0.47 -1.07 -1.58
CA LEU A 157 -0.89 -2.44 -1.25
C LEU A 157 -2.40 -2.64 -1.35
N ASP A 158 -3.18 -1.62 -1.01
CA ASP A 158 -4.64 -1.63 -1.14
C ASP A 158 -5.07 -1.71 -2.62
N TYR A 159 -4.48 -0.89 -3.49
CA TYR A 159 -4.68 -1.01 -4.93
C TYR A 159 -4.27 -2.40 -5.45
N ILE A 160 -3.11 -2.92 -5.01
CA ILE A 160 -2.64 -4.25 -5.40
C ILE A 160 -3.64 -5.33 -4.99
N HIS A 161 -4.17 -5.27 -3.77
CA HIS A 161 -5.20 -6.20 -3.32
C HIS A 161 -6.47 -6.14 -4.19
N ARG A 162 -7.03 -4.95 -4.42
CA ARG A 162 -8.31 -4.78 -5.12
C ARG A 162 -8.26 -5.33 -6.54
N TRP A 163 -7.13 -5.14 -7.22
CA TRP A 163 -6.94 -5.44 -8.64
C TRP A 163 -6.04 -6.66 -8.91
N GLY A 164 -5.44 -7.25 -7.89
CA GLY A 164 -4.56 -8.40 -8.01
C GLY A 164 -5.30 -9.71 -8.01
N ASP A 165 -4.87 -10.66 -8.83
CA ASP A 165 -5.45 -12.00 -9.01
C ASP A 165 -5.31 -12.92 -7.79
N GLU A 166 -5.67 -14.20 -7.94
CA GLU A 166 -5.54 -15.23 -6.91
C GLU A 166 -4.12 -15.32 -6.34
N GLN A 167 -3.12 -15.37 -7.21
CA GLN A 167 -1.71 -15.45 -6.81
C GLN A 167 -1.30 -14.22 -5.99
N THR A 168 -1.78 -13.04 -6.39
CA THR A 168 -1.55 -11.80 -5.63
C THR A 168 -2.12 -11.89 -4.21
N GLN A 169 -3.32 -12.45 -4.03
CA GLN A 169 -3.90 -12.64 -2.69
C GLN A 169 -3.07 -13.61 -1.85
N VAL A 170 -2.60 -14.70 -2.45
CA VAL A 170 -1.72 -15.68 -1.79
C VAL A 170 -0.44 -15.02 -1.30
N GLU A 171 0.18 -14.21 -2.15
CA GLU A 171 1.41 -13.50 -1.80
C GLU A 171 1.18 -12.48 -0.67
N LEU A 172 0.08 -11.71 -0.73
CA LEU A 172 -0.29 -10.76 0.32
C LEU A 172 -0.43 -11.43 1.70
N VAL A 173 -1.20 -12.51 1.80
CA VAL A 173 -1.39 -13.22 3.08
C VAL A 173 -0.08 -13.86 3.56
N THR A 174 0.67 -14.49 2.64
CA THR A 174 1.92 -15.17 3.00
C THR A 174 2.98 -14.20 3.51
N ASN A 175 3.00 -12.96 3.01
CA ASN A 175 3.98 -11.94 3.41
C ASN A 175 3.49 -11.05 4.56
N GLY A 176 2.35 -11.32 5.19
CA GLY A 176 1.93 -10.61 6.40
C GLY A 176 1.12 -9.33 6.16
N TYR A 177 0.56 -9.12 4.96
CA TYR A 177 -0.38 -8.03 4.71
C TYR A 177 -1.57 -7.97 5.69
N PRO A 178 -2.14 -9.10 6.18
CA PRO A 178 -3.21 -9.06 7.17
C PRO A 178 -2.82 -8.28 8.42
N ARG A 179 -1.58 -8.43 8.90
CA ARG A 179 -1.03 -7.68 10.04
C ARG A 179 -0.91 -6.18 9.73
N VAL A 180 -0.57 -5.83 8.49
CA VAL A 180 -0.55 -4.42 8.04
C VAL A 180 -1.93 -3.80 8.13
N LEU A 181 -2.97 -4.52 7.70
CA LEU A 181 -4.35 -4.03 7.73
C LEU A 181 -4.81 -3.68 9.16
N ILE A 182 -4.47 -4.53 10.15
CA ILE A 182 -4.80 -4.28 11.55
C ILE A 182 -4.02 -3.09 12.10
N ASN A 183 -2.71 -3.01 11.82
CA ASN A 183 -1.89 -1.88 12.24
C ASN A 183 -2.41 -0.52 11.73
N ILE A 184 -3.09 -0.45 10.58
CA ILE A 184 -3.70 0.79 10.06
C ILE A 184 -4.79 1.31 11.00
N ILE A 185 -5.63 0.42 11.55
CA ILE A 185 -6.75 0.82 12.42
C ILE A 185 -6.29 1.05 13.88
N ASN A 186 -5.10 0.58 14.25
CA ASN A 186 -4.50 0.73 15.59
C ASN A 186 -3.67 2.02 15.75
N THR A 187 -3.41 2.77 14.67
CA THR A 187 -2.42 3.87 14.73
C THR A 187 -2.97 5.09 15.47
N VAL A 188 -2.28 5.49 16.56
CA VAL A 188 -2.56 6.69 17.38
C VAL A 188 -1.41 7.70 17.22
N GLY A 189 -1.63 8.94 16.71
CA GLY A 189 -0.70 10.07 16.99
C GLY A 189 -0.39 11.13 15.92
N GLY A 190 -1.29 12.11 15.69
CA GLY A 190 -1.26 13.12 14.58
C GLY A 190 -2.60 13.88 14.45
N ASN A 191 -2.96 14.46 13.29
CA ASN A 191 -4.19 15.27 13.17
C ASN A 191 -5.48 14.42 13.11
N GLU A 192 -6.54 14.85 13.79
CA GLU A 192 -7.78 14.06 13.96
C GLU A 192 -8.46 13.66 12.62
N GLN A 193 -8.43 14.53 11.60
CA GLN A 193 -9.15 14.31 10.34
C GLN A 193 -8.45 13.30 9.40
N GLU A 194 -7.13 13.35 9.28
CA GLU A 194 -6.38 12.39 8.45
C GLU A 194 -6.39 10.99 9.06
N TYR A 195 -6.48 10.86 10.39
CA TYR A 195 -6.73 9.57 11.03
C TYR A 195 -8.07 9.00 10.70
N ASP A 196 -9.09 9.83 10.75
CA ASP A 196 -10.44 9.35 10.55
C ASP A 196 -10.59 8.72 9.16
N VAL A 197 -9.96 9.34 8.16
CA VAL A 197 -9.86 8.80 6.80
C VAL A 197 -9.01 7.52 6.75
N GLY A 198 -7.86 7.49 7.41
CA GLY A 198 -6.98 6.32 7.45
C GLY A 198 -7.64 5.10 8.12
N ILE A 199 -8.30 5.29 9.26
CA ILE A 199 -9.05 4.26 9.98
C ILE A 199 -10.25 3.80 9.15
N PHE A 200 -11.00 4.74 8.56
CA PHE A 200 -12.09 4.40 7.65
C PHE A 200 -11.60 3.51 6.49
N GLN A 201 -10.51 3.89 5.82
CA GLN A 201 -9.96 3.12 4.72
C GLN A 201 -9.45 1.75 5.19
N GLY A 202 -8.79 1.69 6.35
CA GLY A 202 -8.34 0.44 6.96
C GLY A 202 -9.47 -0.55 7.22
N LEU A 203 -10.57 -0.10 7.83
CA LEU A 203 -11.75 -0.92 8.11
C LEU A 203 -12.45 -1.39 6.82
N GLU A 204 -12.51 -0.54 5.80
CA GLU A 204 -13.03 -0.90 4.49
C GLU A 204 -12.15 -1.98 3.83
N ASN A 205 -10.83 -1.80 3.87
CA ASN A 205 -9.86 -2.72 3.29
C ASN A 205 -9.90 -4.09 3.97
N ILE A 206 -9.97 -4.14 5.30
CA ILE A 206 -10.15 -5.40 6.04
C ILE A 206 -11.43 -6.11 5.57
N SER A 207 -12.55 -5.37 5.50
CA SER A 207 -13.84 -5.93 5.11
C SER A 207 -13.83 -6.47 3.68
N ASN A 208 -13.22 -5.73 2.76
CA ASN A 208 -13.08 -6.09 1.36
C ASN A 208 -12.16 -7.30 1.19
N PHE A 209 -10.99 -7.29 1.83
CA PHE A 209 -10.01 -8.38 1.81
C PHE A 209 -10.63 -9.69 2.31
N PHE A 210 -11.29 -9.63 3.46
CA PHE A 210 -12.05 -10.75 4.02
C PHE A 210 -13.08 -11.29 3.02
N SER A 211 -13.92 -10.41 2.45
CA SER A 211 -14.99 -10.82 1.54
C SER A 211 -14.45 -11.46 0.28
N VAL A 212 -13.35 -10.93 -0.25
CA VAL A 212 -12.73 -11.35 -1.51
C VAL A 212 -12.05 -12.71 -1.35
N ILE A 213 -11.35 -12.96 -0.24
CA ILE A 213 -10.77 -14.29 0.02
C ILE A 213 -11.87 -15.32 0.31
N LEU A 214 -12.87 -14.96 1.13
CA LEU A 214 -13.90 -15.91 1.55
C LEU A 214 -14.84 -16.33 0.42
N LYS A 215 -15.30 -15.37 -0.40
CA LYS A 215 -16.34 -15.60 -1.42
C LYS A 215 -15.77 -15.68 -2.83
N GLY A 216 -14.47 -15.45 -2.99
CA GLY A 216 -13.87 -15.19 -4.28
C GLY A 216 -14.25 -13.81 -4.82
N ARG A 217 -13.84 -13.55 -6.05
CA ARG A 217 -14.13 -12.31 -6.77
C ARG A 217 -14.67 -12.64 -8.15
N GLN A 218 -15.73 -11.95 -8.55
CA GLN A 218 -16.27 -12.01 -9.91
C GLN A 218 -16.08 -10.67 -10.61
N THR A 219 -15.51 -10.71 -11.81
CA THR A 219 -15.36 -9.51 -12.64
C THR A 219 -16.74 -9.08 -13.15
N ASN A 220 -17.12 -7.83 -12.91
CA ASN A 220 -18.38 -7.24 -13.36
C ASN A 220 -18.26 -5.72 -13.53
N TYR A 221 -19.37 -5.03 -13.80
CA TYR A 221 -19.40 -3.57 -14.00
C TYR A 221 -18.89 -2.78 -12.79
N PHE A 222 -19.09 -3.29 -11.57
CA PHE A 222 -18.64 -2.64 -10.33
C PHE A 222 -17.28 -3.14 -9.85
N ASN A 223 -16.77 -4.25 -10.40
CA ASN A 223 -15.52 -4.86 -10.00
C ASN A 223 -14.75 -5.33 -11.24
N HIS A 224 -13.79 -4.53 -11.72
CA HIS A 224 -12.98 -4.92 -12.88
C HIS A 224 -11.74 -5.75 -12.49
N GLY A 225 -11.60 -6.14 -11.22
CA GLY A 225 -10.52 -6.99 -10.77
C GLY A 225 -10.60 -8.41 -11.36
N PRO A 226 -9.48 -9.15 -11.44
CA PRO A 226 -9.46 -10.51 -11.95
C PRO A 226 -10.43 -11.41 -11.17
N SER A 227 -11.20 -12.25 -11.86
CA SER A 227 -12.06 -13.21 -11.18
C SER A 227 -11.24 -14.37 -10.62
N PHE A 228 -11.59 -14.84 -9.43
CA PHE A 228 -11.02 -16.04 -8.83
C PHE A 228 -12.00 -16.67 -7.83
N PRO A 229 -11.94 -17.99 -7.59
CA PRO A 229 -12.87 -18.69 -6.72
C PRO A 229 -12.59 -18.41 -5.22
N PRO A 230 -13.54 -18.70 -4.30
CA PRO A 230 -13.27 -18.74 -2.87
C PRO A 230 -11.95 -19.44 -2.50
N GLN A 231 -11.24 -18.91 -1.51
CA GLN A 231 -9.94 -19.41 -1.06
C GLN A 231 -9.98 -19.83 0.43
N PRO A 232 -10.60 -20.96 0.79
CA PRO A 232 -10.83 -21.34 2.19
C PRO A 232 -9.53 -21.57 2.99
N VAL A 233 -8.50 -22.11 2.35
CA VAL A 233 -7.20 -22.35 3.00
C VAL A 233 -6.52 -21.02 3.33
N LEU A 234 -6.49 -20.12 2.34
CA LEU A 234 -5.92 -18.79 2.51
C LEU A 234 -6.70 -17.97 3.55
N PHE A 235 -8.02 -18.12 3.57
CA PHE A 235 -8.90 -17.50 4.55
C PHE A 235 -8.53 -17.90 5.97
N LYS A 236 -8.21 -19.18 6.21
CA LYS A 236 -7.80 -19.65 7.52
C LYS A 236 -6.49 -18.99 7.98
N SER A 237 -5.50 -18.90 7.10
CA SER A 237 -4.23 -18.21 7.40
C SER A 237 -4.41 -16.71 7.60
N PHE A 238 -5.33 -16.07 6.86
CA PHE A 238 -5.72 -14.68 7.10
C PHE A 238 -6.32 -14.52 8.50
N GLN A 239 -7.25 -15.39 8.88
CA GLN A 239 -7.94 -15.34 10.18
C GLN A 239 -6.95 -15.51 11.33
N GLU A 240 -6.08 -16.53 11.26
CA GLU A 240 -5.03 -16.77 12.27
C GLU A 240 -4.15 -15.52 12.45
N GLN A 241 -3.74 -14.86 11.36
CA GLN A 241 -2.92 -13.65 11.45
C GLN A 241 -3.64 -12.44 12.06
N ILE A 242 -4.92 -12.24 11.77
CA ILE A 242 -5.66 -11.11 12.36
C ILE A 242 -6.02 -11.38 13.83
N GLU A 243 -6.25 -12.64 14.21
CA GLU A 243 -6.47 -13.05 15.60
C GLU A 243 -5.20 -12.86 16.44
N ASP A 244 -4.04 -13.25 15.91
CA ASP A 244 -2.73 -13.03 16.55
C ASP A 244 -2.46 -11.54 16.85
N GLU A 245 -2.99 -10.62 16.03
CA GLU A 245 -2.82 -9.17 16.16
C GLU A 245 -3.95 -8.50 16.96
N GLY A 246 -4.87 -9.27 17.57
CA GLY A 246 -5.97 -8.71 18.35
C GLY A 246 -6.97 -7.89 17.51
N ALA A 247 -7.16 -8.24 16.24
CA ALA A 247 -7.99 -7.47 15.32
C ALA A 247 -9.43 -7.25 15.81
N TYR A 248 -9.97 -8.19 16.58
CA TYR A 248 -11.35 -8.10 17.07
C TYR A 248 -11.48 -6.98 18.10
N GLU A 249 -10.56 -6.92 19.05
CA GLU A 249 -10.45 -5.89 20.07
C GLU A 249 -10.23 -4.53 19.44
N GLU A 250 -9.37 -4.45 18.42
CA GLU A 250 -9.04 -3.21 17.75
C GLU A 250 -10.22 -2.66 16.93
N ILE A 251 -10.95 -3.54 16.22
CA ILE A 251 -12.19 -3.15 15.54
C ILE A 251 -13.26 -2.72 16.56
N GLU A 252 -13.35 -3.39 17.71
CA GLU A 252 -14.27 -3.00 18.78
C GLU A 252 -13.92 -1.64 19.39
N ALA A 253 -12.64 -1.33 19.57
CA ALA A 253 -12.18 -0.03 20.05
C ALA A 253 -12.63 1.11 19.13
N GLN A 254 -12.73 0.87 17.81
CA GLN A 254 -13.21 1.86 16.85
C GLN A 254 -14.73 2.09 16.88
N LEU A 255 -15.51 1.30 17.63
CA LEU A 255 -16.98 1.49 17.75
C LEU A 255 -17.37 2.74 18.55
N VAL A 256 -16.48 3.24 19.40
CA VAL A 256 -16.69 4.49 20.16
C VAL A 256 -16.07 5.70 19.47
N ASN A 257 -15.40 5.51 18.33
CA ASN A 257 -14.78 6.57 17.57
C ASN A 257 -15.84 7.48 16.94
N LYS A 258 -15.75 8.79 17.21
CA LYS A 258 -16.68 9.84 16.73
C LYS A 258 -16.21 10.50 15.43
N GLY A 259 -15.08 10.05 14.90
CA GLY A 259 -14.48 10.55 13.70
C GLY A 259 -15.30 10.28 12.44
N ARG A 260 -15.08 11.10 11.43
CA ARG A 260 -15.78 11.01 10.14
C ARG A 260 -14.86 10.51 9.05
N GLY A 261 -15.19 9.37 8.47
CA GLY A 261 -14.58 8.92 7.22
C GLY A 261 -15.10 9.68 6.01
N VAL A 262 -14.65 9.28 4.82
CA VAL A 262 -14.99 9.94 3.55
C VAL A 262 -16.48 9.84 3.22
N TYR A 263 -17.09 8.68 3.48
CA TYR A 263 -18.48 8.39 3.12
C TYR A 263 -19.40 8.09 4.32
N ASN A 264 -18.82 7.78 5.47
CA ASN A 264 -19.57 7.40 6.66
C ASN A 264 -18.73 7.62 7.93
N ASP A 265 -19.38 7.65 9.08
CA ASP A 265 -18.72 7.73 10.37
C ASP A 265 -17.93 6.44 10.65
N ILE A 266 -16.80 6.57 11.35
CA ILE A 266 -15.90 5.43 11.64
C ILE A 266 -16.65 4.35 12.42
N LYS A 267 -17.45 4.74 13.41
CA LYS A 267 -18.32 3.81 14.17
C LYS A 267 -19.16 2.92 13.25
N ASN A 268 -19.77 3.49 12.21
CA ASN A 268 -20.61 2.72 11.29
C ASN A 268 -19.78 1.76 10.45
N ASN A 269 -18.58 2.18 10.03
CA ASN A 269 -17.68 1.32 9.27
C ASN A 269 -17.08 0.21 10.13
N ALA A 270 -16.74 0.49 11.39
CA ALA A 270 -16.28 -0.50 12.37
C ALA A 270 -17.37 -1.54 12.64
N ASN A 271 -18.63 -1.11 12.80
CA ASN A 271 -19.77 -2.01 12.89
C ASN A 271 -19.92 -2.90 11.64
N TYR A 272 -19.70 -2.34 10.45
CA TYR A 272 -19.75 -3.09 9.21
C TYR A 272 -18.62 -4.13 9.11
N ALA A 273 -17.38 -3.73 9.42
CA ALA A 273 -16.22 -4.62 9.47
C ALA A 273 -16.44 -5.74 10.49
N LYS A 274 -16.86 -5.40 11.70
CA LYS A 274 -17.22 -6.35 12.75
C LYS A 274 -18.26 -7.37 12.26
N ARG A 275 -19.35 -6.92 11.63
CA ARG A 275 -20.37 -7.81 11.04
C ARG A 275 -19.80 -8.69 9.93
N ARG A 276 -18.94 -8.15 9.07
CA ARG A 276 -18.35 -8.90 7.94
C ARG A 276 -17.43 -10.01 8.42
N ILE A 277 -16.59 -9.73 9.41
CA ILE A 277 -15.58 -10.67 9.92
C ILE A 277 -16.21 -11.65 10.92
N LEU A 278 -16.98 -11.17 11.91
CA LEU A 278 -17.51 -12.00 13.00
C LEU A 278 -18.78 -12.76 12.63
N ASN A 279 -19.64 -12.25 11.74
CA ASN A 279 -20.90 -12.95 11.41
C ASN A 279 -20.69 -14.13 10.46
N PHE A 280 -19.46 -14.44 10.07
CA PHE A 280 -19.15 -15.61 9.26
C PHE A 280 -19.44 -16.93 9.99
N PHE A 281 -19.25 -16.97 11.32
CA PHE A 281 -19.57 -18.15 12.14
C PHE A 281 -21.07 -18.30 12.43
N VAL A 282 -21.90 -17.37 11.94
CA VAL A 282 -23.35 -17.46 12.09
C VAL A 282 -23.92 -18.09 10.82
N ASP A 283 -24.18 -19.40 10.90
CA ASP A 283 -24.97 -20.09 9.90
C ASP A 283 -26.29 -19.33 9.66
N GLN A 284 -26.66 -19.12 8.39
CA GLN A 284 -27.93 -18.49 8.04
C GLN A 284 -29.13 -19.33 8.50
N SER A 285 -28.93 -20.63 8.77
CA SER A 285 -29.93 -21.51 9.38
C SER A 285 -29.99 -21.41 10.90
N ASN A 286 -29.02 -20.76 11.56
CA ASN A 286 -29.15 -20.48 12.99
C ASN A 286 -30.27 -19.44 13.18
N PRO A 287 -31.23 -19.67 14.11
CA PRO A 287 -32.20 -18.66 14.47
C PRO A 287 -31.43 -17.38 14.81
N ARG A 288 -31.68 -16.29 14.07
CA ARG A 288 -31.04 -15.01 14.33
C ARG A 288 -31.25 -14.70 15.81
N ARG A 289 -30.17 -14.85 16.57
CA ARG A 289 -30.18 -14.56 17.99
C ARG A 289 -30.50 -13.06 18.14
N TRP A 290 -31.47 -12.76 19.01
CA TRP A 290 -32.18 -11.48 19.12
C TRP A 290 -31.26 -10.25 19.33
N TRP A 291 -30.00 -10.47 19.72
CA TRP A 291 -28.95 -9.45 19.87
C TRP A 291 -28.36 -8.93 18.54
N TYR A 292 -28.75 -9.48 17.39
CA TYR A 292 -28.44 -8.89 16.08
C TYR A 292 -29.34 -7.70 15.69
N ASN A 293 -30.46 -7.51 16.38
CA ASN A 293 -31.50 -6.53 16.02
C ASN A 293 -31.47 -5.25 16.85
N ASP A 294 -30.43 -5.03 17.65
CA ASP A 294 -30.30 -3.75 18.31
C ASP A 294 -29.87 -2.69 17.30
N LYS A 295 -30.88 -1.94 16.83
CA LYS A 295 -30.72 -0.60 16.29
C LYS A 295 -30.01 0.24 17.36
N PHE A 296 -28.75 0.57 17.11
CA PHE A 296 -28.01 1.66 17.74
C PHE A 296 -27.17 2.40 16.70
#